data_AF-A0A2V7XT24-F1
#
_entry.id   AF-A0A2V7XT24-F1
#
_cell.length_a   1.000
_cell.length_b   1.000
_cell.length_c   1.000
_cell.angle_alpha   90.00
_cell.angle_beta   90.00
_cell.angle_gamma   90.00
#
_symmetry.space_group_name_H-M   'P 1'
#
loop_
_entity.id
_entity.type
_entity.pdbx_description
1 polymer ?
#
loop_
_entity_poly.entity_id
_entity_poly.type
_entity_poly.pdbx_seq_one_letter_code
_entity_poly.pdbx_strand_id
1 'polypeptide(L)'
;MNPTRTRLGRSAHAFGREDVFEVPEGLEVESRENYEVIRKRVLFEEVQFVTIHREIGVWFVILNGLIGGFFLFLGMVIFNATQSGNVWALMPWVVMASPFLIAAALRAIYGVNVVSVFGRRSKAVIRTGRKLKARELYGRMLTRVRQAQSKLEREVAEIAAVEIPQAPEMPPMPIPESAS
;
A
#
# COMPACT_ATOMS: atom_id res chain seq x y z
N MET A 1 -22.80 5.42 -12.07
CA MET A 1 -21.52 6.09 -11.72
C MET A 1 -21.80 6.93 -10.48
N ASN A 2 -21.27 6.55 -9.32
CA ASN A 2 -21.47 7.32 -8.09
C ASN A 2 -20.58 8.59 -8.16
N PRO A 3 -21.13 9.82 -8.11
CA PRO A 3 -20.41 11.05 -8.43
C PRO A 3 -19.30 11.43 -7.44
N THR A 4 -19.15 10.73 -6.32
CA THR A 4 -18.27 11.11 -5.21
C THR A 4 -17.10 10.14 -5.02
N ARG A 5 -16.42 9.74 -6.12
CA ARG A 5 -15.20 8.92 -6.05
C ARG A 5 -14.00 9.69 -6.56
N THR A 6 -12.97 9.86 -5.73
CA THR A 6 -11.72 10.52 -6.15
C THR A 6 -10.65 9.47 -6.36
N ARG A 7 -10.07 9.42 -7.57
CA ARG A 7 -9.01 8.45 -7.85
C ARG A 7 -7.71 8.85 -7.16
N LEU A 8 -7.19 7.97 -6.31
CA LEU A 8 -5.96 8.21 -5.53
C LEU A 8 -4.71 7.74 -6.27
N GLY A 9 -4.81 6.60 -6.94
CA GLY A 9 -3.68 5.98 -7.60
C GLY A 9 -4.06 4.83 -8.51
N ARG A 10 -3.09 4.45 -9.34
CA ARG A 10 -3.13 3.25 -10.16
C ARG A 10 -1.89 2.44 -9.90
N SER A 11 -2.10 1.14 -9.77
CA SER A 11 -1.10 0.11 -9.57
C SER A 11 -1.23 -0.85 -10.76
N ALA A 12 -0.13 -1.08 -11.49
CA ALA A 12 -0.07 -2.12 -12.51
C ALA A 12 0.85 -3.22 -12.00
N HIS A 13 0.39 -4.45 -12.10
CA HIS A 13 1.14 -5.67 -11.78
C HIS A 13 1.13 -6.59 -13.00
N ALA A 14 2.01 -7.60 -13.01
CA ALA A 14 2.18 -8.47 -14.18
C ALA A 14 0.87 -9.15 -14.63
N PHE A 15 -0.07 -9.35 -13.71
CA PHE A 15 -1.32 -10.08 -13.94
C PHE A 15 -2.58 -9.20 -13.91
N GLY A 16 -2.44 -7.87 -13.79
CA GLY A 16 -3.62 -7.03 -13.66
C GLY A 16 -3.35 -5.55 -13.39
N ARG A 17 -4.44 -4.81 -13.24
CA ARG A 17 -4.43 -3.40 -12.89
C ARG A 17 -5.35 -3.16 -11.71
N GLU A 18 -4.82 -2.52 -10.68
CA GLU A 18 -5.57 -2.06 -9.52
C GLU A 18 -5.71 -0.54 -9.58
N ASP A 19 -6.94 -0.05 -9.58
CA ASP A 19 -7.26 1.36 -9.40
C ASP A 19 -7.84 1.55 -7.99
N VAL A 20 -7.28 2.50 -7.22
CA VAL A 20 -7.74 2.82 -5.86
C VAL A 20 -8.46 4.15 -5.86
N PHE A 21 -9.69 4.15 -5.34
CA PHE A 21 -10.59 5.29 -5.25
C PHE A 21 -10.89 5.62 -3.78
N GLU A 22 -10.83 6.91 -3.44
CA GLU A 22 -11.34 7.47 -2.18
C GLU A 22 -12.85 7.64 -2.29
N VAL A 23 -13.57 7.15 -1.29
CA VAL A 23 -15.03 7.26 -1.11
C VAL A 23 -15.26 7.82 0.31
N PRO A 24 -16.37 8.53 0.61
CA PRO A 24 -16.55 9.17 1.92
C PRO A 24 -16.39 8.23 3.14
N GLU A 25 -16.81 6.98 3.01
CA GLU A 25 -16.80 5.97 4.08
C GLU A 25 -15.58 5.03 4.03
N GLY A 26 -14.75 5.10 2.98
CA GLY A 26 -13.65 4.16 2.82
C GLY A 26 -12.86 4.26 1.51
N LEU A 27 -12.12 3.20 1.22
CA LEU A 27 -11.38 3.03 -0.03
C LEU A 27 -12.01 1.92 -0.87
N GLU A 28 -12.21 2.20 -2.15
CA GLU A 28 -12.58 1.19 -3.14
C GLU A 28 -11.35 0.81 -3.97
N VAL A 29 -11.07 -0.49 -4.05
CA VAL A 29 -10.00 -1.06 -4.87
C VAL A 29 -10.67 -1.85 -5.98
N GLU A 30 -10.50 -1.39 -7.22
CA GLU A 30 -10.95 -2.10 -8.41
C GLU A 30 -9.74 -2.83 -9.00
N SER A 31 -9.68 -4.16 -8.83
CA SER A 31 -8.73 -5.01 -9.54
C SER A 31 -9.35 -5.52 -10.83
N ARG A 32 -8.61 -5.39 -11.94
CA ARG A 32 -8.96 -5.96 -13.23
C ARG A 32 -7.95 -7.05 -13.54
N GLU A 33 -8.39 -8.30 -13.41
CA GLU A 33 -7.62 -9.50 -13.72
C GLU A 33 -8.27 -10.20 -14.92
N ASN A 34 -7.61 -10.11 -16.07
CA ASN A 34 -8.09 -10.64 -17.36
C ASN A 34 -9.50 -10.13 -17.74
N TYR A 35 -10.55 -10.90 -17.40
CA TYR A 35 -11.96 -10.62 -17.70
C TYR A 35 -12.80 -10.35 -16.45
N GLU A 36 -12.23 -10.51 -15.25
CA GLU A 36 -12.95 -10.31 -13.99
C GLU A 36 -12.59 -8.95 -13.37
N VAL A 37 -13.62 -8.22 -12.97
CA VAL A 37 -13.47 -6.95 -12.25
C VAL A 37 -13.84 -7.18 -10.79
N ILE A 38 -12.82 -7.36 -9.96
CA ILE A 38 -13.00 -7.58 -8.53
C ILE A 38 -12.99 -6.22 -7.84
N ARG A 39 -14.11 -5.83 -7.24
CA ARG A 39 -14.21 -4.61 -6.42
C ARG A 39 -14.14 -4.97 -4.94
N LYS A 40 -13.09 -4.51 -4.26
CA LYS A 40 -12.92 -4.64 -2.81
C LYS A 40 -13.15 -3.29 -2.16
N ARG A 41 -13.77 -3.28 -0.98
CA ARG A 41 -13.95 -2.07 -0.17
C ARG A 41 -13.19 -2.22 1.15
N VAL A 42 -12.53 -1.15 1.58
CA VAL A 42 -11.90 -1.03 2.89
C VAL A 42 -12.61 0.12 3.61
N LEU A 43 -13.43 -0.19 4.60
CA LEU A 43 -14.15 0.80 5.39
C LEU A 43 -13.19 1.45 6.39
N PHE A 44 -13.28 2.78 6.57
CA PHE A 44 -12.35 3.50 7.45
C PHE A 44 -12.48 3.09 8.93
N GLU A 45 -13.68 2.67 9.35
CA GLU A 45 -13.93 2.16 10.70
C GLU A 45 -13.20 0.84 11.02
N GLU A 46 -13.01 -0.01 10.00
CA GLU A 46 -12.36 -1.32 10.13
C GLU A 46 -10.85 -1.28 9.88
N VAL A 47 -10.27 -0.09 9.68
CA VAL A 47 -8.82 0.06 9.45
C VAL A 47 -8.07 -0.20 10.75
N GLN A 48 -7.21 -1.22 10.74
CA GLN A 48 -6.37 -1.56 11.87
C GLN A 48 -5.09 -0.75 11.88
N PHE A 49 -4.45 -0.61 10.71
CA PHE A 49 -3.21 0.14 10.59
C PHE A 49 -2.97 0.62 9.15
N VAL A 50 -2.22 1.73 9.07
CA VAL A 50 -1.74 2.31 7.81
C VAL A 50 -0.22 2.31 7.87
N THR A 51 0.43 1.78 6.84
CA THR A 51 1.89 1.80 6.73
C THR A 51 2.36 2.58 5.52
N ILE A 52 3.55 3.15 5.63
CA ILE A 52 4.30 3.70 4.51
C ILE A 52 5.63 2.96 4.43
N HIS A 53 5.86 2.26 3.32
CA HIS A 53 7.11 1.55 3.07
C HIS A 53 7.61 1.82 1.66
N ARG A 54 8.86 1.47 1.40
CA ARG A 54 9.49 1.66 0.09
C ARG A 54 9.67 0.30 -0.57
N GLU A 55 9.03 0.11 -1.71
CA GLU A 55 9.21 -1.08 -2.54
C GLU A 55 10.29 -0.80 -3.58
N ILE A 56 11.35 -1.60 -3.55
CA ILE A 56 12.32 -1.68 -4.63
C ILE A 56 11.85 -2.84 -5.49
N GLY A 57 11.61 -2.60 -6.78
CA GLY A 57 11.30 -3.68 -7.72
C GLY A 57 12.55 -4.53 -7.91
N VAL A 58 12.83 -5.44 -6.97
CA VAL A 58 14.08 -6.21 -6.91
C VAL A 58 14.35 -6.91 -8.24
N TRP A 59 13.31 -7.49 -8.84
CA TRP A 59 13.40 -8.11 -10.16
C TRP A 59 13.86 -7.16 -11.27
N PHE A 60 13.39 -5.91 -11.27
CA PHE A 60 13.84 -4.92 -12.24
C PHE A 60 15.33 -4.60 -12.07
N VAL A 61 15.79 -4.47 -10.82
CA VAL A 61 17.20 -4.18 -10.51
C VAL A 61 18.09 -5.37 -10.88
N ILE A 62 17.68 -6.59 -10.53
CA ILE A 62 18.41 -7.82 -10.89
C ILE A 62 18.50 -7.97 -12.40
N LEU A 63 17.39 -7.85 -13.13
CA LEU A 63 17.37 -8.08 -14.57
C LEU A 63 18.22 -7.04 -15.32
N ASN A 64 18.09 -5.75 -14.98
CA ASN A 64 18.93 -4.71 -15.58
C ASN A 64 20.40 -4.85 -15.17
N GLY A 65 20.67 -5.26 -13.92
CA GLY A 65 22.01 -5.54 -13.43
C GLY A 65 22.67 -6.72 -14.17
N LEU A 66 21.92 -7.78 -14.44
CA LEU A 66 22.39 -8.93 -15.22
C LEU A 66 22.66 -8.56 -16.67
N ILE A 67 21.77 -7.80 -17.31
CA ILE A 67 21.96 -7.37 -18.71
C ILE A 67 23.17 -6.42 -18.81
N GLY A 68 23.26 -5.42 -17.93
CA GLY A 68 24.41 -4.50 -17.89
C GLY A 68 25.72 -5.23 -17.55
N GLY A 69 25.67 -6.15 -16.58
CA GLY A 69 26.80 -6.99 -16.20
C GLY A 69 27.24 -7.93 -17.31
N PHE A 70 26.31 -8.48 -18.08
CA PHE A 70 26.60 -9.32 -19.25
C PHE A 70 27.37 -8.55 -20.33
N PHE A 71 26.96 -7.31 -20.65
CA PHE A 71 27.70 -6.48 -21.60
C PHE A 71 29.11 -6.12 -21.11
N LEU A 72 29.27 -5.80 -19.82
CA LEU A 72 30.58 -5.54 -19.24
C LEU A 72 31.46 -6.79 -19.21
N PHE A 73 30.88 -7.95 -18.90
CA PHE A 73 31.56 -9.23 -18.94
C PHE A 73 32.08 -9.54 -20.35
N LEU A 74 31.24 -9.36 -21.38
CA LEU A 74 31.64 -9.57 -22.76
C LEU A 74 32.79 -8.63 -23.17
N GLY A 75 32.70 -7.35 -22.76
CA GLY A 75 33.77 -6.38 -22.97
C GLY A 75 35.08 -6.80 -22.29
N MET A 76 35.02 -7.29 -21.07
CA MET A 76 36.19 -7.81 -20.34
C MET A 76 36.82 -9.02 -21.05
N VAL A 77 36.02 -9.96 -21.54
CA VAL A 77 36.52 -11.12 -22.30
C VAL A 77 37.26 -10.66 -23.56
N ILE A 78 36.68 -9.73 -24.31
CA ILE A 78 37.28 -9.19 -25.53
C ILE A 78 38.56 -8.40 -25.24
N PHE A 79 38.56 -7.60 -24.18
CA PHE A 79 39.74 -6.85 -23.75
C PHE A 79 40.90 -7.79 -23.40
N ASN A 80 40.65 -8.86 -22.65
CA ASN A 80 41.67 -9.86 -22.31
C ASN A 80 42.14 -10.68 -23.52
N ALA A 81 41.27 -10.93 -24.51
CA ALA A 81 41.64 -11.61 -25.74
C ALA A 81 42.50 -10.74 -26.67
N THR A 82 42.45 -9.41 -26.52
CA THR A 82 43.17 -8.48 -27.37
C THR A 82 44.55 -8.18 -26.76
N GLN A 83 45.62 -8.73 -27.34
CA GLN A 83 47.00 -8.56 -26.83
C GLN A 83 47.51 -7.12 -26.81
N SER A 84 46.85 -6.18 -27.49
CA SER A 84 47.30 -4.79 -27.60
C SER A 84 47.06 -3.95 -26.35
N GLY A 85 46.39 -4.48 -25.31
CA GLY A 85 46.07 -3.74 -24.09
C GLY A 85 45.23 -2.47 -24.36
N ASN A 86 44.58 -2.41 -25.53
CA ASN A 86 43.90 -1.22 -25.98
C ASN A 86 42.58 -1.03 -25.23
N VAL A 87 42.58 -0.12 -24.27
CA VAL A 87 41.39 0.25 -23.47
C VAL A 87 40.23 0.75 -24.31
N TRP A 88 40.48 1.26 -25.53
CA TRP A 88 39.42 1.68 -26.44
C TRP A 88 38.51 0.53 -26.89
N ALA A 89 38.98 -0.72 -26.81
CA ALA A 89 38.16 -1.90 -27.10
C ALA A 89 37.00 -2.09 -26.09
N LEU A 90 37.11 -1.53 -24.88
CA LEU A 90 36.05 -1.60 -23.85
C LEU A 90 34.96 -0.55 -24.05
N MET A 91 35.26 0.56 -24.73
CA MET A 91 34.38 1.71 -24.85
C MET A 91 32.97 1.38 -25.40
N PRO A 92 32.81 0.61 -26.50
CA PRO A 92 31.47 0.26 -27.00
C PRO A 92 30.65 -0.56 -25.99
N TRP A 93 31.29 -1.47 -25.25
CA TRP A 93 30.62 -2.31 -24.25
C TRP A 93 30.14 -1.50 -23.04
N VAL A 94 30.95 -0.54 -22.59
CA VAL A 94 30.57 0.38 -21.51
C VAL A 94 29.39 1.24 -21.94
N VAL A 95 29.42 1.77 -23.17
CA VAL A 95 28.31 2.57 -23.71
C VAL A 95 27.02 1.73 -23.76
N MET A 96 27.08 0.48 -24.23
CA MET A 96 25.92 -0.41 -24.26
C MET A 96 25.41 -0.83 -22.87
N ALA A 97 26.30 -1.03 -21.90
CA ALA A 97 25.93 -1.36 -20.53
C ALA A 97 25.33 -0.16 -19.77
N SER A 98 25.76 1.06 -20.10
CA SER A 98 25.42 2.28 -19.38
C SER A 98 23.93 2.53 -19.16
N PRO A 99 23.01 2.43 -20.15
CA PRO A 99 21.59 2.68 -19.92
C PRO A 99 20.97 1.70 -18.92
N PHE A 100 21.40 0.43 -18.94
CA PHE A 100 20.89 -0.60 -18.02
C PHE A 100 21.38 -0.36 -16.59
N LEU A 101 22.66 -0.05 -16.43
CA LEU A 101 23.24 0.24 -15.11
C LEU A 101 22.68 1.54 -14.53
N ILE A 102 22.53 2.58 -15.35
CA ILE A 102 21.90 3.85 -14.95
C ILE A 102 20.44 3.59 -14.55
N ALA A 103 19.68 2.83 -15.34
CA ALA A 103 18.29 2.49 -15.00
C ALA A 103 18.20 1.69 -13.69
N ALA A 104 19.08 0.70 -13.50
CA ALA A 104 19.15 -0.09 -12.27
C ALA A 104 19.49 0.79 -11.05
N ALA A 105 20.49 1.67 -11.19
CA ALA A 105 20.93 2.59 -10.15
C ALA A 105 19.83 3.61 -9.79
N LEU A 106 19.22 4.26 -10.79
CA LEU A 106 18.10 5.17 -10.59
C LEU A 106 16.94 4.45 -9.88
N ARG A 107 16.61 3.22 -10.29
CA ARG A 107 15.55 2.45 -9.63
C ARG A 107 15.90 2.10 -8.19
N ALA A 108 17.15 1.73 -7.93
CA ALA A 108 17.65 1.45 -6.59
C ALA A 108 17.62 2.70 -5.69
N ILE A 109 17.95 3.88 -6.22
CA ILE A 109 18.00 5.16 -5.49
C ILE A 109 16.63 5.77 -5.25
N TYR A 110 15.72 5.74 -6.23
CA TYR A 110 14.41 6.38 -6.10
C TYR A 110 13.38 5.46 -5.42
N GLY A 111 13.40 4.15 -5.72
CA GLY A 111 12.37 3.22 -5.26
C GLY A 111 10.93 3.68 -5.58
N VAL A 112 9.95 2.93 -5.09
CA VAL A 112 8.54 3.34 -5.15
C VAL A 112 8.02 3.44 -3.72
N ASN A 113 7.41 4.57 -3.36
CA ASN A 113 6.81 4.75 -2.04
C ASN A 113 5.40 4.19 -2.06
N VAL A 114 5.11 3.25 -1.16
CA VAL A 114 3.86 2.53 -1.11
C VAL A 114 3.18 2.81 0.22
N VAL A 115 1.93 3.25 0.14
CA VAL A 115 1.06 3.42 1.30
C VAL A 115 0.08 2.25 1.31
N SER A 116 0.13 1.44 2.37
CA SER A 116 -0.77 0.31 2.54
C SER A 116 -1.75 0.59 3.66
N VAL A 117 -3.04 0.39 3.39
CA VAL A 117 -4.12 0.49 4.37
C VAL A 117 -4.65 -0.92 4.60
N PHE A 118 -4.55 -1.39 5.84
CA PHE A 118 -4.99 -2.71 6.24
C PHE A 118 -6.30 -2.59 7.00
N GLY A 119 -7.38 -3.07 6.40
CA GLY A 119 -8.64 -3.32 7.08
C GLY A 119 -8.69 -4.71 7.67
N ARG A 120 -9.76 -5.00 8.41
CA ARG A 120 -10.00 -6.31 9.02
C ARG A 120 -10.06 -7.47 8.00
N ARG A 121 -10.66 -7.24 6.83
CA ARG A 121 -10.88 -8.28 5.79
C ARG A 121 -10.25 -7.95 4.44
N SER A 122 -9.72 -6.75 4.28
CA SER A 122 -9.28 -6.23 2.99
C SER A 122 -8.05 -5.34 3.12
N LYS A 123 -7.26 -5.27 2.05
CA LYS A 123 -6.03 -4.49 1.97
C LYS A 123 -6.10 -3.58 0.75
N ALA A 124 -5.80 -2.30 0.93
CA ALA A 124 -5.64 -1.34 -0.16
C ALA A 124 -4.17 -0.91 -0.25
N VAL A 125 -3.61 -0.93 -1.46
CA VAL A 125 -2.21 -0.57 -1.71
C VAL A 125 -2.14 0.57 -2.71
N ILE A 126 -1.60 1.71 -2.28
CA ILE A 126 -1.47 2.90 -3.10
C ILE A 126 0.02 3.12 -3.38
N ARG A 127 0.42 2.91 -4.64
CA ARG A 127 1.80 3.12 -5.10
C ARG A 127 1.99 4.56 -5.58
N THR A 128 3.04 5.21 -5.11
CA THR A 128 3.40 6.58 -5.49
C THR A 128 4.89 6.74 -5.75
N GLY A 129 5.27 7.48 -6.79
CA GLY A 129 6.68 7.74 -7.08
C GLY A 129 7.31 8.80 -6.17
N ARG A 130 6.53 9.78 -5.70
CA ARG A 130 7.03 10.94 -4.95
C ARG A 130 6.83 10.75 -3.44
N LYS A 131 7.92 10.86 -2.67
CA LYS A 131 7.92 10.76 -1.20
C LYS A 131 6.98 11.75 -0.53
N LEU A 132 6.90 12.98 -1.03
CA LEU A 132 6.01 14.02 -0.50
C LEU A 132 4.53 13.62 -0.63
N LYS A 133 4.14 13.18 -1.84
CA LYS A 133 2.77 12.69 -2.09
C LYS A 133 2.41 11.49 -1.22
N ALA A 134 3.35 10.58 -0.99
CA ALA A 134 3.13 9.43 -0.09
C ALA A 134 2.84 9.88 1.35
N ARG A 135 3.58 10.89 1.85
CA ARG A 135 3.37 11.46 3.19
C ARG A 135 2.04 12.20 3.30
N GLU A 136 1.69 12.98 2.29
CA GLU A 136 0.39 13.68 2.23
C GLU A 136 -0.77 12.68 2.22
N LEU A 137 -0.69 11.61 1.42
CA LEU A 137 -1.70 10.57 1.39
C LEU A 137 -1.77 9.83 2.72
N TYR A 138 -0.63 9.48 3.32
CA TYR A 138 -0.57 8.85 4.63
C TYR A 138 -1.26 9.70 5.70
N GLY A 139 -0.92 10.99 5.78
CA GLY A 139 -1.55 11.93 6.72
C GLY A 139 -3.04 12.08 6.47
N ARG A 140 -3.47 12.19 5.21
CA ARG A 140 -4.88 12.25 4.83
C ARG A 140 -5.64 11.00 5.29
N MET A 141 -5.09 9.81 5.05
CA MET A 141 -5.73 8.54 5.46
C MET A 141 -5.86 8.45 6.97
N LEU A 142 -4.81 8.80 7.71
CA LEU A 142 -4.84 8.76 9.17
C LEU A 142 -5.91 9.69 9.75
N THR A 143 -6.04 10.91 9.20
CA THR A 143 -7.09 11.86 9.62
C THR A 143 -8.48 11.31 9.33
N ARG A 144 -8.71 10.71 8.16
CA ARG A 144 -10.00 10.11 7.79
C ARG A 144 -10.37 8.92 8.67
N VAL A 145 -9.40 8.04 8.94
CA VAL A 145 -9.59 6.87 9.84
C VAL A 145 -9.94 7.32 11.25
N ARG A 146 -9.18 8.28 11.81
CA ARG A 146 -9.49 8.85 13.14
C ARG A 146 -10.88 9.46 13.19
N GLN A 147 -11.27 10.21 12.16
CA GLN A 147 -12.61 10.80 12.09
C GLN A 147 -13.69 9.72 12.06
N ALA A 148 -13.53 8.67 11.27
CA ALA A 148 -14.48 7.56 11.17
C ALA A 148 -14.60 6.79 12.50
N GLN A 149 -13.47 6.41 13.10
CA GLN A 149 -13.45 5.68 14.38
C GLN A 149 -14.04 6.52 15.52
N SER A 150 -13.72 7.82 15.60
CA SER A 150 -14.30 8.69 16.62
C SER A 150 -15.81 8.86 16.50
N LYS A 151 -16.37 8.75 15.29
CA LYS A 151 -17.82 8.79 15.08
C LYS A 151 -18.46 7.48 15.54
N LEU A 152 -17.87 6.35 15.15
CA LEU A 152 -18.33 5.03 15.57
C LEU A 152 -18.30 4.87 17.09
N GLU A 153 -17.23 5.33 17.76
CA GLU A 153 -17.14 5.32 19.23
C GLU A 153 -18.25 6.12 19.90
N ARG A 154 -18.62 7.28 19.33
CA ARG A 154 -19.73 8.09 19.85
C ARG A 154 -21.08 7.41 19.65
N GLU A 155 -21.33 6.86 18.47
CA GLU A 155 -22.56 6.13 18.18
C GLU A 155 -22.72 4.91 19.09
N VAL A 156 -21.64 4.15 19.32
CA VAL A 156 -21.64 3.02 20.26
C VAL A 156 -21.88 3.48 21.71
N ALA A 157 -21.29 4.60 22.12
CA ALA A 157 -21.53 5.16 23.45
C ALA A 157 -22.97 5.65 23.65
N GLU A 158 -23.59 6.24 22.62
CA GLU A 158 -24.99 6.65 22.62
C GLU A 158 -25.93 5.43 22.74
N ILE A 159 -25.68 4.37 21.97
CA ILE A 159 -26.46 3.12 22.06
C ILE A 159 -26.33 2.50 23.46
N ALA A 160 -25.11 2.41 23.99
CA ALA A 160 -24.87 1.87 25.33
C ALA A 160 -25.54 2.69 26.44
N ALA A 161 -25.64 4.01 26.28
CA ALA A 161 -26.33 4.88 27.24
C ALA A 161 -27.86 4.69 27.23
N VAL A 162 -28.45 4.32 26.08
CA VAL A 162 -29.89 4.04 25.95
C VAL A 162 -30.24 2.65 26.49
N GLU A 163 -29.32 1.69 26.40
CA GLU A 163 -29.58 0.28 26.71
C GLU A 163 -29.36 -0.09 28.21
N ILE A 164 -29.10 0.87 29.10
CA ILE A 164 -29.04 0.60 30.54
C ILE A 164 -30.43 0.08 30.98
N PRO A 165 -30.57 -1.21 31.33
CA PRO A 165 -31.84 -1.72 31.81
C PRO A 165 -32.10 -1.02 33.13
N GLN A 166 -33.21 -0.29 33.24
CA GLN A 166 -33.74 0.09 34.55
C GLN A 166 -33.79 -1.20 35.36
N ALA A 167 -33.01 -1.28 36.44
CA ALA A 167 -33.00 -2.43 37.31
C ALA A 167 -34.46 -2.74 37.65
N PRO A 168 -34.95 -3.98 37.43
CA PRO A 168 -36.32 -4.32 37.77
C PRO A 168 -36.49 -3.97 39.24
N GLU A 169 -37.42 -3.06 39.55
CA GLU A 169 -37.84 -2.78 40.93
C GLU A 169 -38.27 -4.13 41.51
N MET A 170 -37.37 -4.77 42.26
CA MET A 170 -37.71 -6.00 42.93
C MET A 170 -38.83 -5.65 43.91
N PRO A 171 -39.99 -6.34 43.83
CA PRO A 171 -41.06 -6.08 44.77
C PRO A 171 -40.51 -6.24 46.19
N PRO A 172 -40.89 -5.34 47.13
CA PRO A 172 -40.34 -5.33 48.46
C PRO A 172 -40.47 -6.73 49.07
N MET A 173 -39.33 -7.30 49.47
CA MET A 173 -39.31 -8.61 50.12
C MET A 173 -40.23 -8.55 51.34
N PRO A 174 -41.16 -9.52 51.50
CA PRO A 174 -41.98 -9.58 52.70
C PRO A 174 -41.06 -9.75 53.92
N ILE A 175 -41.22 -8.84 54.87
CA ILE A 175 -40.49 -8.82 56.13
C ILE A 175 -40.79 -10.14 56.85
N PRO A 176 -39.78 -10.95 57.23
CA PRO A 176 -40.04 -12.18 57.96
C PRO A 176 -40.70 -11.85 59.30
N GLU A 177 -41.94 -12.34 59.48
CA GLU A 177 -42.62 -12.32 60.77
C GLU A 177 -41.74 -12.98 61.82
N SER A 178 -41.44 -12.21 62.86
CA SER A 178 -40.65 -12.60 64.02
C SER A 178 -41.16 -13.92 64.61
N ALA A 179 -40.31 -14.94 64.62
CA ALA A 179 -40.54 -16.15 65.39
C ALA A 179 -40.48 -15.80 66.89
N SER A 180 -41.63 -16.00 67.55
CA SER A 180 -41.87 -16.00 69.00
C SER A 180 -41.05 -17.03 69.74
#